data_AF-A0AAN5VPW7-F1
#
_entry.id   AF-A0AAN5VPW7-F1
#
_cell.length_a   1.000
_cell.length_b   1.000
_cell.length_c   1.000
_cell.angle_alpha   90.00
_cell.angle_beta   90.00
_cell.angle_gamma   90.00
#
_symmetry.space_group_name_H-M   'P 1'
#
loop_
_entity.id
_entity.type
_entity.pdbx_description
1 polymer ?
#
loop_
_entity_poly.entity_id
_entity_poly.type
_entity_poly.pdbx_seq_one_letter_code
_entity_poly.pdbx_strand_id
1 'polypeptide(L)'
;MKIAFSILTYRPMLTSLKKINIAILYKDIKNKIVYFETITNWDIIEIFDNEIDVDLFKMIIMGIKSHAERNLKNCSLEDYIKRYNNELKFEEVLYREADSLKELTLKIKQLYLEI
;
A
#
# COMPACT_ATOMS: atom_id res chain seq x y z
N MET A 1 -13.37 14.79 -6.28
CA MET A 1 -13.72 13.75 -5.27
C MET A 1 -12.51 13.60 -4.37
N LYS A 2 -12.74 13.54 -3.05
CA LYS A 2 -11.65 13.46 -2.08
C LYS A 2 -11.19 12.01 -1.91
N ILE A 3 -9.94 11.75 -2.26
CA ILE A 3 -9.30 10.45 -2.14
C ILE A 3 -8.19 10.54 -1.09
N ALA A 4 -8.23 9.61 -0.15
CA ALA A 4 -7.15 9.36 0.79
C ALA A 4 -6.30 8.20 0.27
N PHE A 5 -4.98 8.28 0.40
CA PHE A 5 -4.11 7.14 0.11
C PHE A 5 -2.90 7.08 1.04
N SER A 6 -2.34 5.89 1.18
CA SER A 6 -1.10 5.65 1.92
C SER A 6 -0.29 4.56 1.23
N ILE A 7 1.03 4.69 1.31
CA ILE A 7 1.99 3.79 0.67
C ILE A 7 2.39 2.72 1.67
N LEU A 8 2.22 1.45 1.30
CA LEU A 8 2.77 0.34 2.06
C LEU A 8 4.23 0.15 1.69
N THR A 9 5.07 0.09 2.71
CA THR A 9 6.51 -0.09 2.58
C THR A 9 6.96 -1.33 3.32
N TYR A 10 8.00 -1.97 2.78
CA TYR A 10 8.72 -3.08 3.40
C TYR A 10 10.08 -2.63 3.93
N ARG A 11 10.39 -3.04 5.16
CA ARG A 11 11.67 -2.81 5.86
C ARG A 11 12.12 -4.14 6.48
N PRO A 12 13.15 -4.81 5.94
CA PRO A 12 13.70 -6.06 6.49
C PRO A 12 14.14 -5.91 7.95
N MET A 13 14.54 -4.69 8.33
CA MET A 13 14.95 -4.38 9.69
C MET A 13 14.33 -3.04 10.11
N LEU A 14 13.66 -3.03 11.26
CA LEU A 14 12.95 -1.87 11.80
C LEU A 14 13.82 -0.62 11.96
N THR A 15 15.10 -0.81 12.27
CA THR A 15 16.09 0.27 12.46
C THR A 15 16.76 0.72 11.16
N SER A 16 16.50 0.03 10.04
CA SER A 16 17.09 0.37 8.76
C SER A 16 16.39 1.57 8.14
N LEU A 17 17.18 2.47 7.56
CA LEU A 17 16.67 3.53 6.69
C LEU A 17 16.27 2.99 5.31
N LYS A 18 16.71 1.79 4.94
CA LYS A 18 16.34 1.15 3.68
C LYS A 18 14.91 0.64 3.78
N LYS A 19 14.08 1.08 2.84
CA LYS A 19 12.73 0.60 2.63
C LYS A 19 12.43 0.53 1.14
N ILE A 20 11.51 -0.32 0.75
CA ILE A 20 10.95 -0.36 -0.60
C ILE A 20 9.44 -0.15 -0.53
N ASN A 21 8.88 0.53 -1.53
CA ASN A 21 7.44 0.68 -1.68
C ASN A 21 6.89 -0.57 -2.37
N ILE A 22 5.92 -1.23 -1.76
CA ILE A 22 5.40 -2.52 -2.26
C ILE A 22 3.93 -2.42 -2.69
N ALA A 23 3.20 -1.45 -2.14
CA ALA A 23 1.79 -1.29 -2.42
C ALA A 23 1.29 0.13 -2.11
N ILE A 24 0.10 0.44 -2.59
CA ILE A 24 -0.61 1.68 -2.29
C ILE A 24 -2.06 1.34 -2.01
N LEU A 25 -2.57 1.84 -0.88
CA LEU A 25 -3.95 1.70 -0.45
C LEU A 25 -4.67 3.02 -0.65
N TYR A 26 -5.75 2.99 -1.43
CA TYR A 26 -6.59 4.13 -1.73
C TYR A 26 -7.98 3.96 -1.10
N LYS A 27 -8.56 5.08 -0.70
CA LYS A 27 -9.94 5.18 -0.27
C LYS A 27 -10.60 6.41 -0.89
N ASP A 28 -11.64 6.18 -1.69
CA ASP A 28 -12.62 7.20 -2.02
C ASP A 28 -13.52 7.41 -0.80
N ILE A 29 -13.42 8.59 -0.20
CA ILE A 29 -14.10 8.91 1.06
C ILE A 29 -15.62 8.98 0.85
N LYS A 30 -16.07 9.52 -0.29
CA LYS A 30 -17.49 9.74 -0.56
C LYS A 30 -18.18 8.44 -0.94
N ASN A 31 -17.59 7.69 -1.88
CA ASN A 31 -18.21 6.49 -2.42
C ASN A 31 -17.89 5.22 -1.61
N LYS A 32 -17.06 5.32 -0.57
CA LYS A 32 -16.57 4.20 0.26
C LYS A 32 -15.94 3.08 -0.58
N ILE A 33 -15.31 3.47 -1.69
CA ILE A 33 -14.56 2.55 -2.55
C ILE A 33 -13.15 2.45 -1.99
N VAL A 34 -12.66 1.22 -1.86
CA VAL A 34 -11.31 0.91 -1.40
C VAL A 34 -10.60 0.20 -2.53
N TYR A 35 -9.37 0.59 -2.80
CA TYR A 35 -8.57 0.00 -3.86
C TYR A 35 -7.14 -0.22 -3.38
N PHE A 36 -6.56 -1.36 -3.74
CA PHE A 36 -5.23 -1.75 -3.30
C PHE A 36 -4.39 -2.19 -4.50
N GLU A 37 -3.38 -1.40 -4.82
CA GLU A 37 -2.40 -1.66 -5.87
C GLU A 37 -1.11 -2.20 -5.27
N THR A 38 -0.51 -3.19 -5.92
CA THR A 38 0.79 -3.73 -5.54
C THR A 38 1.78 -3.50 -6.67
N ILE A 39 3.06 -3.67 -6.35
CA ILE A 39 4.08 -3.94 -7.36
C ILE A 39 3.68 -5.16 -8.20
N THR A 40 4.13 -5.17 -9.45
CA THR A 40 3.92 -6.28 -10.38
C THR A 40 5.20 -7.10 -10.57
N ASN A 41 6.36 -6.44 -10.51
CA ASN A 41 7.66 -7.10 -10.51
C ASN A 41 8.04 -7.48 -9.07
N TRP A 42 7.93 -8.76 -8.72
CA TRP A 42 8.24 -9.25 -7.37
C TRP A 42 9.72 -9.60 -7.19
N ASP A 43 10.48 -9.74 -8.28
CA ASP A 43 11.91 -10.06 -8.24
C ASP A 43 12.71 -8.96 -7.52
N ILE A 44 12.19 -7.72 -7.55
CA ILE A 44 12.77 -6.60 -6.80
C ILE A 44 12.78 -6.84 -5.28
N ILE A 45 11.85 -7.64 -4.76
CA ILE A 45 11.79 -7.99 -3.34
C ILE A 45 12.92 -8.95 -2.97
N GLU A 46 13.20 -9.94 -3.82
CA GLU A 46 14.30 -10.89 -3.64
C GLU A 46 15.67 -10.20 -3.78
N ILE A 47 15.79 -9.23 -4.70
CA ILE A 47 17.01 -8.42 -4.84
C ILE A 47 17.21 -7.52 -3.61
N PHE A 48 16.12 -6.97 -3.08
CA PHE A 48 16.15 -6.06 -1.93
C PHE A 48 16.45 -6.81 -0.61
N ASP A 49 15.94 -8.02 -0.49
CA ASP A 49 16.11 -8.91 0.66
C ASP A 49 16.22 -10.36 0.17
N ASN A 50 17.44 -10.87 0.10
CA ASN A 50 17.74 -12.18 -0.45
C ASN A 50 17.37 -13.35 0.48
N GLU A 51 16.95 -13.06 1.72
CA GLU A 51 16.51 -14.06 2.69
C GLU A 51 14.99 -14.25 2.69
N ILE A 52 14.25 -13.39 1.97
CA ILE A 52 12.79 -13.38 2.00
C ILE A 52 12.19 -14.50 1.16
N ASP A 53 11.20 -15.21 1.71
CA ASP A 53 10.33 -16.08 0.92
C ASP A 53 9.31 -15.19 0.17
N VAL A 54 9.56 -14.97 -1.12
CA VAL A 54 8.75 -14.09 -1.98
C VAL A 54 7.31 -14.59 -2.11
N ASP A 55 7.08 -15.89 -2.12
CA ASP A 55 5.73 -16.43 -2.30
C ASP A 55 4.90 -16.30 -1.02
N LEU A 56 5.50 -16.56 0.14
CA LEU A 56 4.88 -16.25 1.42
C LEU A 56 4.61 -14.74 1.55
N PHE A 57 5.56 -13.91 1.15
CA PHE A 57 5.42 -12.46 1.19
C PHE A 57 4.25 -11.98 0.32
N LYS A 58 4.13 -12.47 -0.92
CA LYS A 58 2.98 -12.22 -1.80
C LYS A 58 1.66 -12.61 -1.13
N MET A 59 1.60 -13.77 -0.49
CA MET A 59 0.39 -14.23 0.23
C MET A 59 0.00 -13.25 1.35
N ILE A 60 0.97 -12.75 2.11
CA ILE A 60 0.73 -11.74 3.16
C ILE A 60 0.15 -10.46 2.55
N ILE A 61 0.76 -9.93 1.47
CA ILE A 61 0.26 -8.71 0.82
C ILE A 61 -1.15 -8.90 0.26
N MET A 62 -1.45 -10.06 -0.33
CA MET A 62 -2.80 -10.38 -0.79
C MET A 62 -3.81 -10.50 0.37
N GLY A 63 -3.38 -11.02 1.52
CA GLY A 63 -4.18 -11.02 2.75
C GLY A 63 -4.52 -9.61 3.22
N ILE A 64 -3.54 -8.70 3.24
CA ILE A 64 -3.72 -7.29 3.59
C ILE A 64 -4.70 -6.62 2.64
N LYS A 65 -4.55 -6.84 1.32
CA LYS A 65 -5.46 -6.35 0.28
C LYS A 65 -6.90 -6.80 0.56
N SER A 66 -7.11 -8.11 0.71
CA SER A 66 -8.44 -8.69 0.94
C SER A 66 -9.07 -8.15 2.23
N HIS A 67 -8.28 -8.03 3.29
CA HIS A 67 -8.75 -7.47 4.56
C HIS A 67 -9.10 -5.98 4.43
N ALA A 68 -8.29 -5.17 3.72
CA ALA A 68 -8.54 -3.75 3.51
C ALA A 68 -9.85 -3.53 2.73
N GLU A 69 -10.01 -4.20 1.60
CA GLU A 69 -11.19 -4.06 0.73
C GLU A 69 -12.50 -4.45 1.42
N ARG A 70 -12.44 -5.37 2.39
CA ARG A 70 -13.59 -5.79 3.21
C ARG A 70 -13.90 -4.83 4.36
N ASN A 71 -12.87 -4.37 5.08
CA ASN A 71 -13.06 -3.72 6.39
C ASN A 71 -12.90 -2.19 6.37
N LEU A 72 -12.18 -1.63 5.40
CA LEU A 72 -11.83 -0.21 5.39
C LEU A 72 -12.97 0.73 4.96
N LYS A 73 -14.04 0.19 4.37
CA LYS A 73 -15.16 0.99 3.85
C LYS A 73 -15.77 1.91 4.92
N ASN A 74 -15.81 1.46 6.18
CA ASN A 74 -16.50 2.14 7.28
C ASN A 74 -15.57 2.76 8.34
N CYS A 75 -14.25 2.68 8.21
CA CYS A 75 -13.29 3.33 9.12
C CYS A 75 -12.36 4.30 8.38
N SER A 76 -11.71 5.23 9.09
CA SER A 76 -10.73 6.12 8.48
C SER A 76 -9.51 5.32 7.97
N LEU A 77 -8.80 5.86 6.98
CA LEU A 77 -7.57 5.23 6.49
C LEU A 77 -6.50 5.27 7.59
N GLU A 78 -6.44 6.37 8.33
CA GLU A 78 -5.56 6.59 9.48
C GLU A 78 -5.69 5.50 10.54
N ASP A 79 -6.91 5.14 10.92
CA ASP A 79 -7.11 4.14 11.97
C ASP A 79 -6.81 2.72 11.48
N TYR A 80 -7.01 2.48 10.19
CA TYR A 80 -6.67 1.21 9.58
C TYR A 80 -5.16 0.98 9.53
N ILE A 81 -4.41 2.00 9.09
CA ILE A 81 -2.97 1.86 8.85
C ILE A 81 -2.14 1.71 10.13
N LYS A 82 -2.63 2.19 11.28
CA LYS A 82 -1.95 2.07 12.59
C LYS A 82 -1.63 0.63 13.01
N ARG A 83 -2.32 -0.36 12.43
CA ARG A 83 -2.10 -1.79 12.70
C ARG A 83 -0.83 -2.34 12.06
N TYR A 84 -0.19 -1.58 11.18
CA TYR A 84 0.98 -1.98 10.41
C TYR A 84 2.16 -1.07 10.78
N ASN A 85 2.92 -1.49 11.79
CA ASN A 85 4.02 -0.72 12.37
C ASN A 85 5.35 -1.49 12.45
N ASN A 86 5.40 -2.69 11.87
CA ASN A 86 6.58 -3.58 11.87
C ASN A 86 7.32 -3.52 10.52
N GLU A 87 7.81 -4.64 9.98
CA GLU A 87 8.49 -4.70 8.69
C GLU A 87 7.60 -4.18 7.55
N LEU A 88 6.29 -4.46 7.66
CA LEU A 88 5.26 -3.88 6.82
C LEU A 88 4.64 -2.69 7.51
N LYS A 89 4.82 -1.52 6.90
CA LYS A 89 4.32 -0.26 7.46
C LYS A 89 3.77 0.65 6.38
N PHE A 90 2.60 1.21 6.67
CA PHE A 90 2.02 2.27 5.88
C PHE A 90 2.62 3.62 6.27
N GLU A 91 2.92 4.44 5.28
CA GLU A 91 3.34 5.83 5.45
C GLU A 91 2.15 6.72 5.83
N GLU A 92 2.40 8.01 6.04
CA GLU A 92 1.34 8.97 6.34
C GLU A 92 0.23 8.98 5.29
N VAL A 93 -1.00 9.28 5.74
CA VAL A 93 -2.13 9.39 4.83
C VAL A 93 -2.07 10.72 4.09
N LEU A 94 -2.06 10.64 2.77
CA LEU A 94 -2.12 11.78 1.88
C LEU A 94 -3.52 11.94 1.29
N TYR A 95 -3.90 13.18 1.06
CA TYR A 95 -5.21 13.55 0.53
C TYR A 95 -5.07 14.28 -0.79
N ARG A 96 -5.88 13.91 -1.77
CA ARG A 96 -5.96 14.60 -3.06
C ARG A 96 -7.41 14.71 -3.53
N GLU A 97 -7.69 15.81 -4.20
CA GLU A 97 -8.86 15.91 -5.07
C GLU A 97 -8.51 15.31 -6.43
N ALA A 98 -9.41 14.49 -6.96
CA ALA A 98 -9.33 14.02 -8.34
C ALA A 98 -10.72 13.93 -8.94
N ASP A 99 -10.81 13.94 -10.26
CA ASP A 99 -12.07 13.72 -10.98
C ASP A 99 -12.37 12.22 -11.14
N SER A 100 -11.31 11.40 -11.11
CA SER A 100 -11.37 9.95 -11.28
C SER A 100 -10.37 9.25 -10.38
N LEU A 101 -10.84 8.23 -9.64
CA LEU A 101 -9.97 7.35 -8.84
C LEU A 101 -8.94 6.65 -9.73
N LYS A 102 -9.36 6.19 -10.91
CA LYS A 102 -8.51 5.47 -11.86
C LYS A 102 -7.30 6.30 -12.31
N GLU A 103 -7.54 7.57 -12.64
CA GLU A 103 -6.47 8.46 -13.09
C GLU A 103 -5.50 8.81 -11.96
N LEU A 104 -6.03 9.08 -10.76
CA LEU A 104 -5.18 9.33 -9.60
C LEU A 104 -4.34 8.10 -9.27
N THR A 105 -4.94 6.92 -9.25
CA THR A 105 -4.22 5.67 -9.00
C THR A 105 -3.10 5.48 -10.00
N LEU A 106 -3.32 5.69 -11.30
CA LEU A 106 -2.26 5.57 -12.31
C LEU A 106 -1.09 6.52 -12.05
N LYS A 107 -1.37 7.81 -11.77
CA LYS A 107 -0.34 8.81 -11.48
C LYS A 107 0.46 8.49 -10.21
N ILE A 108 -0.22 8.14 -9.13
CA ILE A 108 0.43 7.81 -7.86
C ILE A 108 1.21 6.50 -7.98
N LYS A 109 0.68 5.52 -8.73
CA LYS A 109 1.39 4.26 -9.02
C LYS A 109 2.73 4.53 -9.72
N GLN A 110 2.74 5.37 -10.76
CA GLN A 110 3.97 5.75 -11.47
C GLN A 110 4.98 6.52 -10.61
N LEU A 111 4.52 7.27 -9.61
CA LEU A 111 5.39 8.04 -8.73
C LEU A 111 6.04 7.20 -7.63
N TYR A 112 5.35 6.19 -7.12
CA TYR A 112 5.74 5.50 -5.90
C TYR A 112 6.04 4.02 -6.07
N LEU A 113 5.48 3.36 -7.07
CA LEU A 113 5.86 1.99 -7.42
C LEU A 113 6.79 2.10 -8.63
N GLU A 114 7.99 1.57 -8.51
CA GLU A 114 8.92 1.46 -9.64
C GLU A 114 8.30 0.46 -10.63
N ILE A 115 7.75 0.97 -11.73
CA ILE A 115 7.23 0.21 -12.87
C ILE A 115 8.26 0.28 -14.00
#